data_AF-A0A9P4XXL4-F1
#
_entry.id   AF-A0A9P4XXL4-F1
#
_cell.length_a   1.000
_cell.length_b   1.000
_cell.length_c   1.000
_cell.angle_alpha   90.00
_cell.angle_beta   90.00
_cell.angle_gamma   90.00
#
_symmetry.space_group_name_H-M   'P 1'
#
loop_
_entity.id
_entity.type
_entity.pdbx_description
1 polymer ?
#
loop_
_entity_poly.entity_id
_entity_poly.type
_entity_poly.pdbx_seq_one_letter_code
_entity_poly.pdbx_strand_id
1 'polypeptide(L)'
;MKFSILLFVATALGAPVVTQRDTDTTEGVVTWADVAARDTDTTEGVVTWADVAARDSDTTEGVVTWADVAARDSDTTEGVVTWADVAARDSDTTEGVVTWADVAARDSDTTEGVVTWADVAARGTDTTEGVVTWADVAA
;
A
#
# COMPACT_ATOMS: atom_id res chain seq x y z
N MET A 1 3.48 26.26 5.84
CA MET A 1 3.88 26.34 7.26
C MET A 1 3.63 24.96 7.85
N LYS A 2 4.67 24.21 8.20
CA LYS A 2 4.57 22.84 8.71
C LYS A 2 5.21 22.83 10.10
N PHE A 3 4.44 22.45 11.13
CA PHE A 3 4.96 22.25 12.49
C PHE A 3 5.11 20.75 12.70
N SER A 4 6.34 20.27 12.68
CA SER A 4 6.69 18.89 13.07
C SER A 4 7.53 18.97 14.34
N ILE A 5 7.07 18.39 15.43
CA ILE A 5 7.91 18.13 16.61
C ILE A 5 8.54 16.76 16.38
N LEU A 6 9.76 16.72 15.85
CA LEU A 6 10.53 15.48 15.78
C LEU A 6 10.99 15.09 17.18
N LEU A 7 10.41 14.02 17.74
CA LEU A 7 10.97 13.33 18.90
C LEU A 7 11.76 12.12 18.40
N PHE A 8 13.07 12.30 18.20
CA PHE A 8 13.98 11.20 17.90
C PHE A 8 14.21 10.34 19.15
N VAL A 9 13.72 9.10 19.17
CA VAL A 9 14.19 8.08 20.11
C VAL A 9 15.23 7.24 19.40
N ALA A 10 16.51 7.58 19.58
CA ALA A 10 17.62 6.78 19.08
C ALA A 10 17.70 5.47 19.90
N THR A 11 17.19 4.37 19.36
CA THR A 11 17.62 3.04 19.80
C THR A 11 18.85 2.65 18.99
N ALA A 12 19.89 2.22 19.69
CA ALA A 12 21.18 1.90 19.08
C ALA A 12 21.04 0.70 18.13
N LEU A 13 21.41 0.90 16.86
CA LEU A 13 21.47 -0.09 15.76
C LEU A 13 20.09 -0.51 15.20
N GLY A 14 19.55 0.23 14.24
CA GLY A 14 18.37 -0.17 13.47
C GLY A 14 17.66 1.04 12.87
N ALA A 15 17.00 0.88 11.72
CA ALA A 15 16.30 1.92 10.98
C ALA A 15 15.31 2.73 11.86
N PRO A 16 15.01 4.00 11.51
CA PRO A 16 14.05 4.80 12.29
C PRO A 16 12.65 4.18 12.20
N VAL A 17 12.20 3.54 13.26
CA VAL A 17 10.80 3.13 13.41
C VAL A 17 9.96 4.39 13.66
N VAL A 18 9.07 4.73 12.73
CA VAL A 18 8.08 5.80 12.89
C VAL A 18 6.92 5.23 13.71
N THR A 19 6.73 5.71 14.94
CA THR A 19 5.65 5.26 15.84
C THR A 19 4.67 6.40 16.17
N GLN A 20 4.34 7.25 15.20
CA GLN A 20 3.56 8.47 15.43
C GLN A 20 2.25 8.44 14.63
N ARG A 21 1.34 9.38 14.88
CA ARG A 21 0.16 9.59 14.03
C ARG A 21 0.47 10.82 13.21
N ASP A 22 1.02 10.60 12.02
CA ASP A 22 1.51 11.67 11.16
C ASP A 22 0.57 11.88 9.97
N THR A 23 0.63 13.08 9.40
CA THR A 23 -0.06 13.40 8.14
C THR A 23 0.94 14.13 7.29
N ASP A 24 1.43 13.46 6.24
CA ASP A 24 2.47 14.00 5.39
C ASP A 24 2.00 14.26 3.96
N THR A 25 2.70 15.19 3.33
CA THR A 25 2.51 15.53 1.92
C THR A 25 3.89 15.68 1.32
N THR A 26 4.17 14.87 0.30
CA THR A 26 5.50 14.75 -0.28
C THR A 26 5.43 14.72 -1.81
N GLU A 27 6.44 15.29 -2.46
CA GLU A 27 6.65 15.18 -3.91
C GLU A 27 7.98 14.44 -4.16
N GLY A 28 8.02 13.53 -5.12
CA GLY A 28 9.22 12.83 -5.54
C GLY A 28 9.27 11.35 -5.15
N VAL A 29 10.44 10.85 -4.77
CA VAL A 29 10.64 9.44 -4.42
C VAL A 29 10.67 9.28 -2.91
N VAL A 30 9.77 8.46 -2.38
CA VAL A 30 9.62 8.17 -0.96
C VAL A 30 9.82 6.66 -0.74
N THR A 31 10.57 6.32 0.30
CA THR A 31 10.76 4.93 0.70
C THR A 31 10.66 4.83 2.21
N TRP A 32 9.77 3.94 2.65
CA TRP A 32 9.55 3.63 4.05
C TRP A 32 9.86 2.15 4.30
N ALA A 33 10.42 1.87 5.46
CA ALA A 33 10.69 0.53 5.92
C ALA A 33 10.21 0.41 7.37
N ASP A 34 9.63 -0.73 7.72
CA ASP A 34 9.18 -1.08 9.07
C ASP A 34 8.16 -0.08 9.64
N VAL A 35 6.97 -0.04 9.04
CA VAL A 35 5.91 0.91 9.42
C VAL A 35 4.92 0.24 10.35
N ALA A 36 4.80 0.80 11.56
CA ALA A 36 4.03 0.23 12.65
C ALA A 36 3.19 1.29 13.37
N ALA A 37 2.37 2.04 12.62
CA ALA A 37 1.57 3.13 13.18
C ALA A 37 0.20 3.33 12.50
N ARG A 38 -0.34 4.55 12.57
CA ARG A 38 -1.60 4.95 11.95
C ARG A 38 -1.33 6.27 11.26
N ASP A 39 -1.07 6.21 9.97
CA ASP A 39 -0.65 7.37 9.20
C ASP A 39 -1.67 7.70 8.11
N THR A 40 -1.52 8.88 7.53
CA THR A 40 -2.35 9.35 6.43
C THR A 40 -1.48 10.19 5.54
N ASP A 41 -1.05 9.62 4.42
CA ASP A 41 -0.09 10.27 3.54
C ASP A 41 -0.69 10.67 2.19
N THR A 42 -0.16 11.75 1.64
CA THR A 42 -0.42 12.17 0.27
C THR A 42 0.89 12.33 -0.48
N THR A 43 1.08 11.59 -1.57
CA THR A 43 2.32 11.65 -2.34
C THR A 43 2.07 11.84 -3.82
N GLU A 44 2.84 12.74 -4.45
CA GLU A 44 2.97 12.81 -5.90
C GLU A 44 4.35 12.25 -6.30
N GLY A 45 4.42 11.09 -6.95
CA GLY A 45 5.67 10.51 -7.41
C GLY A 45 5.78 9.00 -7.24
N VAL A 46 6.91 8.52 -6.71
CA VAL A 46 7.19 7.09 -6.54
C VAL A 46 7.27 6.76 -5.06
N VAL A 47 6.46 5.84 -4.60
CA VAL A 47 6.39 5.40 -3.20
C VAL A 47 6.73 3.92 -3.12
N THR A 48 7.55 3.56 -2.14
CA THR A 48 7.84 2.17 -1.81
C THR A 48 7.74 1.96 -0.31
N TRP A 49 6.92 0.99 0.08
CA TRP A 49 6.74 0.56 1.45
C TRP A 49 7.20 -0.88 1.60
N ALA A 50 8.00 -1.13 2.63
CA ALA A 50 8.42 -2.46 3.02
C ALA A 50 8.02 -2.72 4.48
N ASP A 51 7.45 -3.90 4.74
CA ASP A 51 7.06 -4.38 6.06
C ASP A 51 6.08 -3.44 6.77
N VAL A 52 4.79 -3.57 6.43
CA VAL A 52 3.73 -2.70 6.93
C VAL A 52 2.80 -3.49 7.84
N ALA A 53 2.76 -3.10 9.11
CA ALA A 53 1.97 -3.74 10.15
C ALA A 53 1.08 -2.70 10.85
N ALA A 54 0.16 -2.10 10.10
CA ALA A 54 -0.48 -0.84 10.48
C ALA A 54 -1.96 -0.73 10.05
N ARG A 55 -2.52 0.47 10.22
CA ARG A 55 -3.83 0.85 9.69
C ARG A 55 -3.67 2.23 9.08
N ASP A 56 -3.47 2.25 7.78
CA ASP A 56 -3.11 3.47 7.06
C ASP A 56 -4.21 3.89 6.08
N SER A 57 -4.07 5.08 5.52
CA SER A 57 -4.98 5.62 4.53
C SER A 57 -4.22 6.58 3.63
N ASP A 58 -3.83 6.11 2.46
CA ASP A 58 -2.92 6.86 1.60
C ASP A 58 -3.59 7.31 0.31
N THR A 59 -3.11 8.45 -0.20
CA THR A 59 -3.47 8.94 -1.53
C THR A 59 -2.20 9.17 -2.33
N THR A 60 -2.04 8.49 -3.45
CA THR A 60 -0.85 8.64 -4.29
C THR A 60 -1.22 8.93 -5.75
N GLU A 61 -0.56 9.93 -6.33
CA GLU A 61 -0.50 10.11 -7.78
C GLU A 61 0.89 9.64 -8.25
N GLY A 62 0.96 8.50 -8.95
CA GLY A 62 2.20 7.97 -9.52
C GLY A 62 2.39 6.48 -9.30
N VAL A 63 3.60 6.07 -8.92
CA VAL A 63 3.97 4.64 -8.79
C VAL A 63 4.04 4.28 -7.32
N VAL A 64 3.41 3.18 -6.93
CA VAL A 64 3.38 2.65 -5.58
C VAL A 64 3.82 1.19 -5.60
N THR A 65 4.65 0.81 -4.64
CA THR A 65 5.03 -0.58 -4.40
C THR A 65 4.94 -0.88 -2.92
N TRP A 66 4.21 -1.94 -2.59
CA TRP A 66 4.06 -2.45 -1.24
C TRP A 66 4.57 -3.89 -1.17
N ALA A 67 5.39 -4.18 -0.17
CA ALA A 67 5.88 -5.52 0.13
C ALA A 67 5.61 -5.85 1.59
N ASP A 68 5.21 -7.11 1.84
CA ASP A 68 4.98 -7.66 3.18
C ASP A 68 3.97 -6.85 3.99
N VAL A 69 2.69 -6.94 3.58
CA VAL A 69 1.60 -6.16 4.16
C VAL A 69 0.73 -7.04 5.05
N ALA A 70 0.72 -6.73 6.34
CA ALA A 70 -0.05 -7.43 7.37
C ALA A 70 -0.94 -6.44 8.14
N ALA A 71 -1.87 -5.80 7.42
CA ALA A 71 -2.51 -4.58 7.86
C ALA A 71 -4.02 -4.50 7.54
N ARG A 72 -4.60 -3.32 7.73
CA ARG A 72 -5.96 -3.00 7.28
C ARG A 72 -5.91 -1.61 6.68
N ASP A 73 -5.81 -1.55 5.37
CA ASP A 73 -5.51 -0.30 4.68
C ASP A 73 -6.69 0.16 3.82
N SER A 74 -6.59 1.40 3.34
CA SER A 74 -7.60 2.03 2.49
C SER A 74 -6.93 3.05 1.61
N ASP A 75 -6.54 2.63 0.41
CA ASP A 75 -5.70 3.45 -0.44
C ASP A 75 -6.42 3.93 -1.69
N THR A 76 -6.05 5.12 -2.12
CA THR A 76 -6.47 5.69 -3.40
C THR A 76 -5.24 6.00 -4.22
N THR A 77 -5.11 5.36 -5.39
CA THR A 77 -3.97 5.60 -6.28
C THR A 77 -4.41 5.94 -7.70
N GLU A 78 -3.83 6.99 -8.27
CA GLU A 78 -3.82 7.22 -9.72
C GLU A 78 -2.43 6.87 -10.26
N GLY A 79 -2.30 5.75 -10.98
CA GLY A 79 -1.04 5.35 -11.62
C GLY A 79 -0.73 3.86 -11.56
N VAL A 80 0.48 3.50 -11.09
CA VAL A 80 0.99 2.13 -11.13
C VAL A 80 1.13 1.60 -9.71
N VAL A 81 0.43 0.53 -9.37
CA VAL A 81 0.49 -0.10 -8.05
C VAL A 81 0.99 -1.53 -8.17
N THR A 82 1.90 -1.92 -7.29
CA THR A 82 2.33 -3.31 -7.13
C THR A 82 2.26 -3.70 -5.66
N TRP A 83 1.57 -4.80 -5.37
CA TRP A 83 1.46 -5.39 -4.05
C TRP A 83 2.03 -6.80 -4.07
N ALA A 84 2.84 -7.12 -3.07
CA ALA A 84 3.41 -8.46 -2.88
C ALA A 84 3.27 -8.89 -1.41
N ASP A 85 3.02 -10.18 -1.19
CA ASP A 85 2.93 -10.81 0.12
C ASP A 85 1.92 -10.13 1.05
N VAL A 86 0.65 -10.14 0.62
CA VAL A 86 -0.44 -9.43 1.31
C VAL A 86 -1.28 -10.40 2.14
N ALA A 87 -1.35 -10.17 3.44
CA ALA A 87 -2.11 -10.96 4.41
C ALA A 87 -3.06 -10.07 5.23
N ALA A 88 -3.98 -9.38 4.57
CA ALA A 88 -4.65 -8.20 5.14
C ALA A 88 -6.17 -8.11 4.87
N ARG A 89 -6.78 -6.96 5.14
CA ARG A 89 -8.19 -6.70 4.80
C ARG A 89 -8.25 -5.30 4.25
N ASP A 90 -8.23 -5.22 2.93
CA ASP A 90 -7.99 -3.95 2.26
C ASP A 90 -9.23 -3.46 1.52
N SER A 91 -9.19 -2.19 1.14
CA SER A 91 -10.28 -1.52 0.44
C SER A 91 -9.67 -0.44 -0.43
N ASP A 92 -9.25 -0.85 -1.62
CA ASP A 92 -8.45 0.01 -2.48
C ASP A 92 -9.24 0.51 -3.67
N THR A 93 -8.96 1.75 -4.05
CA THR A 93 -9.44 2.35 -5.30
C THR A 93 -8.24 2.73 -6.14
N THR A 94 -8.14 2.18 -7.34
CA THR A 94 -7.05 2.52 -8.27
C THR A 94 -7.57 2.89 -9.64
N GLU A 95 -7.08 4.00 -10.18
CA GLU A 95 -7.16 4.32 -11.60
C GLU A 95 -5.78 4.06 -12.24
N GLY A 96 -5.66 3.02 -13.07
CA GLY A 96 -4.41 2.71 -13.76
C GLY A 96 -4.06 1.23 -13.80
N VAL A 97 -2.83 0.89 -13.43
CA VAL A 97 -2.29 -0.48 -13.52
C VAL A 97 -2.03 -1.02 -12.13
N VAL A 98 -2.62 -2.17 -11.82
CA VAL A 98 -2.45 -2.87 -10.54
C VAL A 98 -1.90 -4.26 -10.77
N THR A 99 -0.88 -4.62 -10.00
CA THR A 99 -0.37 -5.98 -9.91
C THR A 99 -0.41 -6.45 -8.47
N TRP A 100 -1.01 -7.61 -8.24
CA TRP A 100 -1.08 -8.27 -6.95
C TRP A 100 -0.41 -9.65 -7.05
N ALA A 101 0.46 -9.96 -6.09
CA ALA A 101 1.12 -11.25 -5.97
C ALA A 101 1.03 -11.77 -4.53
N ASP A 102 0.85 -13.08 -4.38
CA ASP A 102 0.88 -13.78 -3.08
C ASP A 102 -0.12 -13.20 -2.05
N VAL A 103 -1.39 -13.09 -2.45
CA VAL A 103 -2.45 -12.46 -1.65
C VAL A 103 -3.29 -13.52 -0.94
N ALA A 104 -3.37 -13.44 0.40
CA ALA A 104 -3.97 -14.46 1.25
C ALA A 104 -5.33 -14.09 1.89
N ALA A 105 -6.05 -13.06 1.41
CA ALA A 105 -7.07 -12.42 2.26
C ALA A 105 -8.38 -11.89 1.62
N ARG A 106 -9.10 -10.98 2.32
CA ARG A 106 -10.53 -10.68 2.10
C ARG A 106 -10.75 -9.21 1.74
N ASP A 107 -10.58 -8.92 0.46
CA ASP A 107 -10.47 -7.54 -0.03
C ASP A 107 -11.76 -7.01 -0.67
N SER A 108 -11.78 -5.71 -0.93
CA SER A 108 -12.89 -5.01 -1.55
C SER A 108 -12.35 -3.92 -2.46
N ASP A 109 -11.87 -4.34 -3.62
CA ASP A 109 -11.11 -3.45 -4.48
C ASP A 109 -11.94 -2.95 -5.66
N THR A 110 -11.73 -1.69 -6.00
CA THR A 110 -12.25 -1.08 -7.23
C THR A 110 -11.09 -0.62 -8.08
N THR A 111 -11.03 -1.10 -9.32
CA THR A 111 -10.01 -0.65 -10.27
C THR A 111 -10.62 -0.24 -11.59
N GLU A 112 -10.26 0.95 -12.07
CA GLU A 112 -10.45 1.35 -13.46
C GLU A 112 -9.11 1.21 -14.20
N GLY A 113 -8.99 0.22 -15.09
CA GLY A 113 -7.77 -0.01 -15.86
C GLY A 113 -7.34 -1.47 -15.99
N VAL A 114 -6.06 -1.76 -15.71
CA VAL A 114 -5.48 -3.09 -15.91
C VAL A 114 -5.12 -3.72 -14.57
N VAL A 115 -5.62 -4.92 -14.31
CA VAL A 115 -5.33 -5.67 -13.09
C VAL A 115 -4.68 -7.00 -13.46
N THR A 116 -3.58 -7.32 -12.77
CA THR A 116 -2.94 -8.64 -12.83
C THR A 116 -2.90 -9.23 -11.43
N TRP A 117 -3.39 -10.45 -11.27
CA TRP A 117 -3.35 -11.22 -10.04
C TRP A 117 -2.49 -12.46 -10.21
N ALA A 118 -1.62 -12.76 -9.25
CA ALA A 118 -0.80 -13.96 -9.19
C ALA A 118 -0.88 -14.61 -7.79
N ASP A 119 -1.00 -15.94 -7.72
CA ASP A 119 -0.93 -16.71 -6.47
C ASP A 119 -1.90 -16.23 -5.38
N VAL A 120 -3.18 -16.08 -5.76
CA VAL A 120 -4.22 -15.50 -4.90
C VAL A 120 -5.07 -16.57 -4.23
N ALA A 121 -5.18 -16.50 -2.91
CA ALA A 121 -6.08 -17.29 -2.07
C ALA A 121 -7.17 -16.42 -1.43
N ALA A 122 -7.92 -15.64 -2.22
CA ALA A 122 -8.79 -14.58 -1.69
C ALA A 122 -10.30 -14.92 -1.64
N ARG A 123 -11.02 -14.28 -0.71
CA ARG A 123 -12.48 -14.39 -0.52
C ARG A 123 -13.17 -13.01 -0.38
N GLY A 124 -12.85 -12.06 -1.26
CA GLY A 124 -13.33 -10.66 -1.28
C GLY A 124 -14.47 -10.35 -2.27
N THR A 125 -14.70 -9.05 -2.53
CA THR A 125 -15.61 -8.54 -3.56
C THR A 125 -14.90 -7.47 -4.40
N ASP A 126 -14.40 -7.87 -5.56
CA ASP A 126 -13.58 -6.98 -6.40
C ASP A 126 -14.35 -6.57 -7.65
N THR A 127 -14.24 -5.28 -8.00
CA THR A 127 -14.83 -4.70 -9.21
C THR A 127 -13.72 -4.12 -10.06
N THR A 128 -13.61 -4.59 -11.30
CA THR A 128 -12.68 -4.02 -12.26
C THR A 128 -13.42 -3.55 -13.50
N GLU A 129 -13.32 -2.26 -13.82
CA GLU A 129 -13.65 -1.72 -15.12
C GLU A 129 -12.39 -1.69 -16.00
N GLY A 130 -12.18 -2.76 -16.76
CA GLY A 130 -11.05 -2.84 -17.69
C GLY A 130 -10.57 -4.28 -17.91
N VAL A 131 -9.25 -4.47 -17.97
CA VAL A 131 -8.63 -5.77 -18.29
C VAL A 131 -8.19 -6.46 -17.01
N VAL A 132 -8.63 -7.71 -16.81
CA VAL A 132 -8.18 -8.55 -15.68
C VAL A 132 -7.43 -9.75 -16.21
N THR A 133 -6.25 -10.01 -15.65
CA THR A 133 -5.44 -11.20 -15.90
C THR A 133 -5.20 -11.95 -14.60
N TRP A 134 -5.37 -13.27 -14.62
CA TRP A 134 -5.07 -14.17 -13.50
C TRP A 134 -3.95 -15.13 -13.90
N ALA A 135 -2.89 -15.17 -13.11
CA ALA A 135 -1.82 -16.16 -13.14
C ALA A 135 -1.94 -17.05 -11.90
N ASP A 136 -1.78 -18.36 -12.07
CA ASP A 136 -1.64 -19.33 -10.97
C ASP A 136 -2.69 -19.21 -9.85
N VAL A 137 -3.95 -19.57 -10.17
CA VAL A 137 -5.03 -19.68 -9.18
C VAL A 137 -5.00 -21.06 -8.54
N ALA A 138 -4.69 -21.15 -7.24
CA ALA A 138 -4.88 -22.38 -6.48
C ALA A 138 -6.38 -22.64 -6.27
N ALA A 139 -6.87 -23.77 -6.79
CA ALA A 139 -8.28 -24.20 -6.71
C ALA A 139 -8.67 -24.77 -5.33
#